data_AF-A0A1G8QPD9-F1
#
_entry.id   AF-A0A1G8QPD9-F1
#
_cell.length_a   1.000
_cell.length_b   1.000
_cell.length_c   1.000
_cell.angle_alpha   90.00
_cell.angle_beta   90.00
_cell.angle_gamma   90.00
#
_symmetry.space_group_name_H-M   'P 1'
#
loop_
_entity.id
_entity.type
_entity.pdbx_description
1 polymer ?
#
loop_
_entity_poly.entity_id
_entity_poly.type
_entity_poly.pdbx_seq_one_letter_code
_entity_poly.pdbx_strand_id
1 'polypeptide(L)' 'MITEPRIPDPDGFYAALLAAHEGLDGAQSADLNARLVLLLANQCGDQDVLLACIRAAVEDSPTSKAP' A
#
# COMPACT_ATOMS: atom_id res chain seq x y z
N MET A 1 -7.23 -13.71 -4.00
CA MET A 1 -6.90 -12.33 -3.59
C MET A 1 -8.07 -11.45 -3.98
N ILE A 2 -8.48 -10.52 -3.11
CA ILE A 2 -9.59 -9.61 -3.43
C ILE A 2 -8.96 -8.31 -3.91
N THR A 3 -9.32 -7.92 -5.13
CA THR A 3 -8.86 -6.69 -5.78
C THR A 3 -9.88 -5.56 -5.68
N GLU A 4 -11.08 -5.84 -5.14
CA GLU A 4 -12.07 -4.83 -4.83
C GLU A 4 -11.87 -4.20 -3.44
N PRO A 5 -12.18 -2.90 -3.26
CA PRO A 5 -12.10 -2.25 -1.97
C PRO A 5 -12.97 -2.96 -0.93
N ARG A 6 -12.36 -3.51 0.12
CA ARG A 6 -13.08 -4.12 1.26
C ARG A 6 -13.35 -3.13 2.40
N ILE A 7 -12.76 -1.94 2.34
CA ILE A 7 -12.98 -0.90 3.34
C ILE A 7 -14.16 -0.01 2.93
N PRO A 8 -14.99 0.45 3.88
CA PRO A 8 -16.21 1.19 3.60
C PRO A 8 -15.96 2.56 2.94
N ASP A 9 -14.77 3.13 3.14
CA ASP A 9 -14.37 4.43 2.59
C ASP A 9 -12.93 4.36 2.03
N PRO A 10 -12.75 3.89 0.79
CA PRO A 10 -11.43 3.82 0.16
C PRO A 10 -10.85 5.20 -0.15
N ASP A 11 -11.70 6.16 -0.51
CA ASP A 11 -11.29 7.53 -0.84
C ASP A 11 -10.78 8.26 0.41
N GLY A 12 -11.48 8.12 1.54
CA GLY A 12 -11.04 8.68 2.82
C GLY A 12 -9.71 8.11 3.30
N PHE A 13 -9.49 6.80 3.12
CA PHE A 13 -8.18 6.18 3.41
C PHE A 13 -7.09 6.77 2.52
N TYR A 14 -7.33 6.91 1.21
CA TYR A 14 -6.34 7.46 0.29
C TYR A 14 -6.03 8.94 0.58
N ALA A 15 -7.06 9.73 0.91
CA ALA A 15 -6.89 11.13 1.31
C ALA A 15 -6.05 11.26 2.59
N ALA A 16 -6.32 10.42 3.59
CA ALA A 16 -5.53 10.39 4.83
C ALA A 16 -4.07 9.98 4.58
N LEU A 17 -3.84 9.00 3.69
CA LEU A 17 -2.50 8.58 3.29
C LEU A 17 -1.75 9.73 2.61
N LEU A 18 -2.38 10.41 1.65
CA LEU A 18 -1.76 11.54 0.94
C LEU A 18 -1.41 12.68 1.90
N ALA A 19 -2.33 13.04 2.80
CA ALA A 19 -2.10 14.05 3.81
C ALA A 19 -0.92 13.69 4.73
N ALA A 20 -0.75 12.40 5.06
CA ALA A 20 0.36 11.92 5.87
C ALA A 20 1.74 12.08 5.19
N HIS A 21 1.77 12.20 3.85
CA HIS A 21 2.97 12.45 3.07
C HIS A 21 3.26 13.94 2.85
N GLU A 22 2.33 14.86 3.16
CA GLU A 22 2.55 16.28 2.93
C GLU A 22 3.75 16.81 3.71
N GLY A 23 4.66 17.49 3.01
CA GLY A 23 5.87 18.06 3.60
C GLY A 23 7.00 17.07 3.86
N LEU A 24 6.82 15.78 3.54
CA LEU A 24 7.88 14.77 3.62
C LEU A 24 8.73 14.77 2.35
N ASP A 25 10.04 14.59 2.52
CA ASP A 25 10.92 14.24 1.40
C ASP A 25 10.73 12.77 0.98
N GLY A 26 11.40 12.37 -0.11
CA GLY A 26 11.28 11.00 -0.64
C GLY A 26 11.73 9.91 0.36
N ALA A 27 12.73 10.18 1.19
CA ALA A 27 13.24 9.20 2.15
C ALA A 27 12.28 9.07 3.35
N GLN A 28 11.77 10.19 3.85
CA GLN A 28 10.76 10.23 4.91
C GLN A 28 9.44 9.58 4.47
N SER A 29 9.04 9.82 3.21
CA SER A 29 7.89 9.18 2.59
C SER A 29 8.06 7.65 2.52
N ALA A 30 9.24 7.17 2.13
CA ALA A 30 9.55 5.73 2.12
C ALA A 30 9.51 5.12 3.53
N ASP A 31 10.05 5.81 4.53
CA ASP A 31 10.02 5.34 5.93
C ASP A 31 8.59 5.30 6.48
N LEU A 32 7.75 6.30 6.15
CA LEU A 32 6.33 6.28 6.47
C LEU A 32 5.64 5.05 5.88
N ASN A 33 5.87 4.77 4.60
CA ASN A 33 5.30 3.60 3.93
C ASN A 33 5.76 2.29 4.56
N ALA A 34 7.04 2.15 4.90
CA ALA A 34 7.55 0.94 5.55
C ALA A 34 6.86 0.68 6.90
N ARG A 35 6.72 1.72 7.73
CA ARG A 35 5.99 1.62 9.01
C ARG A 35 4.52 1.28 8.81
N LEU A 36 3.86 1.92 7.84
CA LEU A 36 2.46 1.65 7.53
C LEU A 36 2.25 0.20 7.07
N VAL A 37 3.09 -0.30 6.17
CA VAL A 37 3.04 -1.69 5.70
C VAL A 37 3.20 -2.68 6.87
N LEU A 38 4.13 -2.44 7.78
CA LEU A 38 4.31 -3.30 8.95
C LEU A 38 3.08 -3.29 9.86
N LEU A 39 2.48 -2.12 10.11
CA LEU A 39 1.27 -2.02 10.90
C LEU A 39 0.10 -2.75 10.24
N LEU A 40 -0.11 -2.56 8.93
CA LEU A 40 -1.16 -3.26 8.18
C LEU A 40 -0.94 -4.77 8.15
N ALA A 41 0.32 -5.23 8.04
CA ALA A 41 0.66 -6.64 8.11
C ALA A 41 0.28 -7.25 9.47
N ASN A 42 0.58 -6.54 10.56
CA ASN A 42 0.20 -6.97 11.90
C ASN A 42 -1.32 -7.02 12.08
N GLN A 43 -2.06 -6.04 11.53
CA GLN A 43 -3.52 -6.04 11.59
C GLN A 43 -4.14 -7.14 10.72
N CYS A 44 -3.51 -7.51 9.59
CA CYS A 44 -3.98 -8.58 8.72
C CYS A 44 -3.82 -9.96 9.36
N GLY A 45 -2.69 -10.21 10.03
CA GLY A 45 -2.43 -11.46 10.77
C GLY A 45 -2.28 -12.73 9.93
N ASP A 46 -2.37 -12.63 8.59
CA ASP A 46 -2.31 -13.77 7.66
C ASP A 46 -1.12 -13.63 6.70
N GLN A 47 -0.09 -14.44 6.93
CA GLN A 47 1.14 -14.41 6.15
C GLN A 47 0.92 -14.81 4.68
N ASP A 48 0.03 -15.74 4.38
CA ASP A 48 -0.20 -16.21 3.01
C ASP A 48 -0.89 -15.12 2.18
N VAL A 49 -1.84 -14.38 2.79
CA VAL A 49 -2.45 -13.20 2.19
C VAL A 49 -1.40 -12.12 1.92
N LEU A 50 -0.52 -11.83 2.89
CA LEU A 50 0.53 -10.83 2.72
C LEU A 50 1.50 -11.19 1.59
N LEU A 51 1.94 -12.44 1.51
CA LEU A 51 2.81 -12.92 0.43
C LEU A 51 2.10 -12.87 -0.94
N ALA A 52 0.80 -13.15 -0.99
CA ALA A 52 0.02 -13.00 -2.21
C ALA A 52 -0.08 -11.54 -2.66
N CYS A 53 -0.30 -10.61 -1.74
CA CYS A 53 -0.30 -9.18 -2.02
C CYS A 53 1.05 -8.69 -2.57
N ILE A 54 2.18 -9.15 -2.00
CA ILE A 54 3.52 -8.81 -2.50
C ILE A 54 3.72 -9.30 -3.93
N ARG A 55 3.35 -10.56 -4.23
CA ARG A 55 3.44 -11.11 -5.59
C ARG A 55 2.63 -10.27 -6.58
N ALA A 56 1.38 -9.95 -6.24
CA ALA A 56 0.52 -9.14 -7.09
C ALA A 56 1.07 -7.72 -7.33
N ALA A 57 1.65 -7.07 -6.31
CA ALA A 57 2.25 -5.74 -6.46
C ALA A 57 3.50 -5.74 -7.36
N VAL A 58 4.27 -6.84 -7.37
CA VAL A 58 5.40 -7.02 -8.29
C VAL A 58 4.91 -7.23 -9.73
N GLU A 59 3.84 -8.01 -9.91
CA GLU A 59 3.24 -8.27 -11.23
C GLU A 59 2.54 -7.05 -11.84
N ASP A 60 1.96 -6.18 -11.00
CA ASP A 60 1.24 -4.96 -11.42
C ASP A 60 2.14 -3.70 -11.53
N SER A 61 3.47 -3.88 -11.41
CA SER A 61 4.40 -2.75 -11.60
C SER A 61 4.32 -2.22 -13.05
N PRO A 62 4.10 -0.91 -13.27
CA PRO A 62 3.84 -0.32 -14.59
C PRO A 62 5.10 -0.17 -15.45
N THR A 63 5.96 -1.19 -15.52
CA THR A 63 7.00 -1.32 -16.56
C THR A 63 6.40 -1.91 -17.86
N SER A 64 5.13 -1.60 -18.14
CA SER A 64 4.43 -1.90 -19.39
C SER A 64 3.55 -0.71 -19.82
N LYS A 65 4.08 0.51 -19.67
CA LYS A 65 3.60 1.71 -20.38
C LYS A 65 4.80 2.56 -20.81
N ALA A 66 5.59 2.03 -21.73
CA ALA A 66 6.41 2.83 -22.63
C ALA A 66 5.90 2.60 -24.06
N PRO A 67 5.53 3.64 -24.83
CA PRO A 67 5.39 3.51 -26.28
C PRO A 67 6.76 3.25 -26.95
#